data_AF-A0A0W0VBB9-F1
#
_entry.id   AF-A0A0W0VBB9-F1
#
_cell.length_a   1.000
_cell.length_b   1.000
_cell.length_c   1.000
_cell.angle_alpha   90.00
_cell.angle_beta   90.00
_cell.angle_gamma   90.00
#
_symmetry.space_group_name_H-M   'P 1'
#
loop_
_entity.id
_entity.type
_entity.pdbx_description
1 polymer ?
#
loop_
_entity_poly.entity_id
_entity_poly.type
_entity_poly.pdbx_seq_one_letter_code
_entity_poly.pdbx_strand_id
1 'polypeptide(L)'
;MIKVNKLVFIGLSLFSFANLQADTMDHYMSISNSIPQMEMKADPQAQAWARSARNVLAIADESIAETLLQANEAAKAQGKPLFCLPSGVSLNAIILNGIILETYREISSQQSDKDKMTVSQVAMLGVAKKYPCQADTHAKQMEHMASLLGN
;
A
#
# COMPACT_ATOMS: atom_id res chain seq x y z
N MET A 1 -19.01 25.52 -38.19
CA MET A 1 -19.23 24.34 -37.31
C MET A 1 -18.12 23.33 -37.58
N ILE A 2 -17.12 23.23 -36.70
CA ILE A 2 -16.00 22.30 -36.85
C ILE A 2 -16.47 20.92 -36.38
N LYS A 3 -16.51 19.92 -37.28
CA LYS A 3 -16.69 18.50 -36.91
C LYS A 3 -15.36 18.01 -36.32
N VAL A 4 -15.19 18.17 -35.02
CA VAL A 4 -14.04 17.57 -34.31
C VAL A 4 -14.26 16.06 -34.31
N ASN A 5 -13.35 15.33 -34.96
CA ASN A 5 -13.44 13.89 -35.17
C ASN A 5 -13.29 13.17 -33.82
N LYS A 6 -14.27 12.32 -33.44
CA LYS A 6 -14.30 11.64 -32.13
C LYS A 6 -13.02 10.84 -31.82
N LEU A 7 -12.33 10.34 -32.85
CA LEU A 7 -11.03 9.67 -32.71
C LEU A 7 -9.92 10.58 -32.18
N VAL A 8 -9.94 11.88 -32.50
CA VAL A 8 -8.92 12.83 -32.02
C VAL A 8 -9.08 13.07 -30.52
N PHE A 9 -10.32 13.11 -30.01
CA PHE A 9 -10.61 13.26 -28.58
C PHE A 9 -10.20 12.02 -27.76
N ILE A 10 -10.40 10.81 -28.32
CA ILE A 10 -9.96 9.55 -27.69
C ILE A 10 -8.43 9.45 -27.69
N GLY A 11 -7.79 9.81 -28.81
CA GLY A 11 -6.33 9.86 -28.91
C GLY A 11 -5.71 10.82 -27.90
N LEU A 12 -6.26 12.02 -27.73
CA LEU A 12 -5.74 13.01 -26.79
C LEU A 12 -5.91 12.60 -25.31
N SER A 13 -6.96 11.84 -24.97
CA SER A 13 -7.18 11.37 -23.59
C SER A 13 -6.21 10.25 -23.18
N LEU A 14 -5.72 9.44 -24.12
CA LEU A 14 -4.79 8.32 -23.83
C LEU A 14 -3.35 8.78 -23.55
N PHE A 15 -2.93 9.97 -24.04
CA PHE A 15 -1.58 10.48 -23.84
C PHE A 15 -1.35 11.17 -22.47
N SER A 16 -2.41 11.48 -21.71
CA SER A 16 -2.30 12.25 -20.47
C SER A 16 -1.94 11.45 -19.21
N PHE A 17 -1.86 10.11 -19.28
CA PHE A 17 -1.65 9.25 -18.11
C PHE A 17 -0.20 8.76 -17.92
N ALA A 18 0.73 9.15 -18.79
CA ALA A 18 2.06 8.53 -18.84
C ALA A 18 3.05 8.96 -17.73
N ASN A 19 2.68 9.83 -16.79
CA ASN A 19 3.61 10.37 -15.78
C ASN A 19 3.11 10.28 -14.32
N LEU A 20 2.14 9.41 -14.02
CA LEU A 20 1.80 9.12 -12.62
C LEU A 20 2.89 8.23 -11.99
N GLN A 21 3.91 8.86 -11.43
CA GLN A 21 4.86 8.16 -10.56
C GLN A 21 4.28 8.09 -9.16
N ALA A 22 3.90 6.90 -8.74
CA ALA A 22 3.68 6.62 -7.33
C ALA A 22 5.05 6.58 -6.61
N ASP A 23 5.08 7.04 -5.36
CA ASP A 23 6.29 6.97 -4.56
C ASP A 23 6.75 5.51 -4.43
N THR A 24 8.03 5.30 -4.70
CA THR A 24 8.70 4.02 -4.61
C THR A 24 9.29 3.81 -3.22
N MET A 25 9.60 2.56 -2.89
CA MET A 25 10.29 2.25 -1.64
C MET A 25 11.67 2.88 -1.55
N ASP A 26 12.38 3.07 -2.68
CA ASP A 26 13.67 3.77 -2.69
C ASP A 26 13.55 5.19 -2.10
N HIS A 27 12.59 5.97 -2.60
CA HIS A 27 12.36 7.33 -2.10
C HIS A 27 11.89 7.33 -0.64
N TYR A 28 10.98 6.43 -0.30
CA TYR A 28 10.48 6.30 1.08
C TYR A 28 11.60 5.98 2.06
N MET A 29 12.44 4.99 1.74
CA MET A 29 13.55 4.57 2.59
C MET A 29 14.64 5.63 2.65
N SER A 30 14.91 6.34 1.55
CA SER A 30 15.85 7.45 1.52
C SER A 30 15.45 8.56 2.52
N ILE A 31 14.17 8.95 2.54
CA ILE A 31 13.66 9.94 3.49
C ILE A 31 13.70 9.38 4.92
N SER A 32 13.16 8.18 5.13
CA SER A 32 13.08 7.52 6.44
C SER A 32 14.46 7.41 7.11
N ASN A 33 15.48 6.99 6.36
CA ASN A 33 16.86 6.85 6.85
C ASN A 33 17.58 8.19 7.06
N SER A 34 17.14 9.25 6.38
CA SER A 34 17.73 10.59 6.48
C SER A 34 17.21 11.38 7.69
N ILE A 35 15.98 11.12 8.15
CA ILE A 35 15.36 11.80 9.30
C ILE A 35 16.28 11.75 10.54
N PRO A 36 16.73 10.57 11.03
CA PRO A 36 17.59 10.52 12.21
C PRO A 36 18.89 11.30 12.04
N GLN A 37 19.48 11.27 10.84
CA GLN A 37 20.73 11.97 10.54
C GLN A 37 20.55 13.48 10.59
N MET A 38 19.39 13.98 10.16
CA MET A 38 19.07 15.41 10.16
C MET A 38 18.66 15.91 11.55
N GLU A 39 18.06 15.06 12.39
CA GLU A 39 17.76 15.38 13.78
C GLU A 39 19.00 15.52 14.65
N MET A 40 20.04 14.73 14.37
CA MET A 40 21.32 14.80 15.08
C MET A 40 22.13 16.04 14.71
N LYS A 41 21.83 16.69 13.58
CA LYS A 41 22.50 17.95 13.21
C LYS A 41 22.01 19.07 14.12
N ALA A 42 22.95 19.83 14.66
CA ALA A 42 22.67 21.01 15.50
C ALA A 42 22.19 22.23 14.68
N ASP A 43 21.99 22.07 13.36
CA ASP A 43 21.54 23.13 12.46
C ASP A 43 20.00 23.25 12.49
N PRO A 44 19.42 24.45 12.74
CA PRO A 44 17.98 24.65 12.80
C PRO A 44 17.24 24.26 11.51
N GLN A 45 17.85 24.47 10.34
CA GLN A 45 17.24 24.12 9.07
C GLN A 45 17.15 22.60 8.90
N ALA A 46 18.18 21.85 9.29
CA ALA A 46 18.18 20.40 9.28
C ALA A 46 17.09 19.82 10.21
N GLN A 47 16.92 20.38 11.40
CA GLN A 47 15.86 19.96 12.33
C GLN A 47 14.46 20.33 11.84
N ALA A 48 14.30 21.50 11.20
CA ALA A 48 13.04 21.86 10.54
C ALA A 48 12.70 20.90 9.40
N TRP A 49 13.68 20.54 8.57
CA TRP A 49 13.53 19.53 7.53
C TRP A 49 13.08 18.18 8.11
N ALA A 50 13.73 17.70 9.17
CA ALA A 50 13.39 16.42 9.78
C ALA A 50 11.95 16.38 10.32
N ARG A 51 11.50 17.45 10.98
CA ARG A 51 10.11 17.60 11.46
C ARG A 51 9.12 17.56 10.29
N SER A 52 9.41 18.29 9.21
CA SER A 52 8.56 18.29 8.02
C SER A 52 8.52 16.93 7.34
N ALA A 53 9.66 16.25 7.19
CA ALA A 53 9.76 14.93 6.60
C ALA A 53 8.96 13.88 7.39
N ARG A 54 9.03 13.92 8.74
CA ARG A 54 8.18 13.05 9.59
C ARG A 54 6.70 13.27 9.35
N ASN A 55 6.26 14.52 9.28
CA ASN A 55 4.85 14.83 9.02
C ASN A 55 4.41 14.35 7.64
N VAL A 56 5.24 14.55 6.61
CA VAL A 56 4.95 14.06 5.25
C VAL A 56 4.80 12.54 5.24
N LEU A 57 5.73 11.79 5.84
CA LEU A 57 5.64 10.34 5.92
C LEU A 57 4.41 9.89 6.70
N ALA A 58 4.12 10.53 7.84
CA ALA A 58 2.94 10.20 8.63
C ALA A 58 1.63 10.44 7.86
N ILE A 59 1.52 11.54 7.12
CA ILE A 59 0.35 11.84 6.27
C ILE A 59 0.24 10.83 5.13
N ALA A 60 1.37 10.47 4.50
CA ALA A 60 1.40 9.47 3.44
C ALA A 60 0.94 8.10 3.98
N ASP A 61 1.46 7.68 5.12
CA ASP A 61 1.09 6.40 5.75
C ASP A 61 -0.40 6.41 6.16
N GLU A 62 -0.92 7.51 6.71
CA GLU A 62 -2.37 7.63 7.02
C GLU A 62 -3.22 7.55 5.75
N SER A 63 -2.83 8.26 4.69
CA SER A 63 -3.56 8.27 3.42
C SER A 63 -3.60 6.88 2.78
N ILE A 64 -2.48 6.14 2.86
CA ILE A 64 -2.42 4.76 2.38
C ILE A 64 -3.27 3.86 3.27
N ALA A 65 -3.23 4.02 4.60
CA ALA A 65 -4.04 3.23 5.52
C ALA A 65 -5.54 3.40 5.25
N GLU A 66 -6.01 4.65 5.13
CA GLU A 66 -7.40 4.96 4.76
C GLU A 66 -7.78 4.36 3.41
N THR A 67 -6.91 4.48 2.41
CA THR A 67 -7.13 3.89 1.08
C THR A 67 -7.24 2.36 1.15
N LEU A 68 -6.38 1.70 1.92
CA LEU A 68 -6.43 0.25 2.11
C LEU A 68 -7.69 -0.18 2.86
N LEU A 69 -8.11 0.57 3.88
CA LEU A 69 -9.36 0.32 4.59
C LEU A 69 -10.56 0.45 3.65
N GLN A 70 -10.64 1.53 2.87
CA GLN A 70 -11.71 1.74 1.89
C GLN A 70 -11.74 0.64 0.81
N ALA A 71 -10.57 0.29 0.26
CA ALA A 71 -10.45 -0.79 -0.70
C ALA A 71 -10.90 -2.13 -0.12
N ASN A 72 -10.56 -2.39 1.15
CA ASN A 72 -10.95 -3.61 1.84
C ASN A 72 -12.46 -3.65 2.14
N GLU A 73 -13.08 -2.54 2.52
CA GLU A 73 -14.54 -2.45 2.68
C GLU A 73 -15.26 -2.71 1.34
N ALA A 74 -14.76 -2.15 0.24
CA ALA A 74 -15.30 -2.42 -1.10
C ALA A 74 -15.15 -3.90 -1.49
N ALA A 75 -14.04 -4.54 -1.12
CA ALA A 75 -13.80 -5.95 -1.40
C ALA A 75 -14.62 -6.89 -0.49
N LYS A 76 -14.83 -6.52 0.78
CA LYS A 76 -15.75 -7.20 1.71
C LYS A 76 -17.18 -7.21 1.19
N ALA A 77 -17.65 -6.09 0.63
CA ALA A 77 -18.97 -6.01 0.02
C ALA A 77 -19.14 -6.99 -1.17
N GLN A 78 -18.03 -7.43 -1.78
CA GLN A 78 -17.98 -8.44 -2.84
C GLN A 78 -17.71 -9.86 -2.32
N GLY A 79 -17.72 -10.06 -0.99
CA GLY A 79 -17.44 -11.35 -0.35
C GLY A 79 -15.97 -11.77 -0.41
N LYS A 80 -15.05 -10.86 -0.76
CA LYS A 80 -13.61 -11.13 -0.94
C LYS A 80 -12.75 -10.08 -0.24
N PRO A 81 -12.74 -10.02 1.10
CA PRO A 81 -11.87 -9.10 1.84
C PRO A 81 -10.41 -9.27 1.42
N LEU A 82 -9.67 -8.17 1.36
CA LEU A 82 -8.23 -8.14 1.08
C LEU A 82 -7.43 -8.51 2.33
N PHE A 83 -7.94 -8.16 3.51
CA PHE A 83 -7.37 -8.47 4.82
C PHE A 83 -8.43 -8.36 5.93
N CYS A 84 -8.17 -8.96 7.08
CA CYS A 84 -9.12 -9.05 8.19
C CYS A 84 -8.54 -8.45 9.47
N LEU A 85 -8.78 -7.15 9.68
CA LEU A 85 -8.39 -6.46 10.91
C LEU A 85 -9.16 -7.01 12.12
N PRO A 86 -8.47 -7.39 13.21
CA PRO A 86 -9.12 -7.78 14.45
C PRO A 86 -9.91 -6.62 15.06
N SER A 87 -10.94 -6.95 15.84
CA SER A 87 -11.72 -5.95 16.58
C SER A 87 -10.82 -5.12 17.50
N GLY A 88 -11.01 -3.80 17.51
CA GLY A 88 -10.21 -2.86 18.31
C GLY A 88 -8.84 -2.49 17.72
N VAL A 89 -8.43 -3.07 16.59
CA VAL A 89 -7.21 -2.67 15.88
C VAL A 89 -7.56 -1.61 14.84
N SER A 90 -6.88 -0.47 14.90
CA SER A 90 -6.92 0.56 13.86
C SER A 90 -5.68 0.46 12.97
N LEU A 91 -5.85 0.59 11.66
CA LEU A 91 -4.73 0.77 10.74
C LEU A 91 -4.49 2.28 10.61
N ASN A 92 -3.51 2.80 11.35
CA ASN A 92 -3.13 4.22 11.35
C ASN A 92 -1.68 4.38 10.88
N ALA A 93 -1.21 5.62 10.72
CA ALA A 93 0.13 5.95 10.24
C ALA A 93 1.25 5.20 10.97
N ILE A 94 1.21 5.13 12.31
CA ILE A 94 2.26 4.49 13.11
C ILE A 94 2.31 2.99 12.84
N ILE A 95 1.15 2.33 12.86
CA ILE A 95 1.05 0.89 12.63
C ILE A 95 1.43 0.56 11.19
N LEU A 96 0.96 1.35 10.22
CA LEU A 96 1.27 1.12 8.81
C LEU A 96 2.75 1.35 8.49
N ASN A 97 3.36 2.40 9.04
CA ASN A 97 4.80 2.65 8.92
C ASN A 97 5.61 1.43 9.35
N GLY A 98 5.29 0.88 10.53
CA GLY A 98 5.94 -0.32 11.06
C GLY A 98 5.77 -1.52 10.12
N ILE A 99 4.56 -1.74 9.61
CA ILE A 99 4.26 -2.82 8.65
C ILE A 99 5.05 -2.64 7.35
N ILE A 100 5.14 -1.43 6.81
CA ILE A 100 5.89 -1.13 5.58
C ILE A 100 7.37 -1.46 5.78
N LEU A 101 7.98 -0.96 6.86
CA LEU A 101 9.40 -1.16 7.14
C LEU A 101 9.74 -2.64 7.40
N GLU A 102 8.90 -3.34 8.15
CA GLU A 102 9.03 -4.79 8.41
C GLU A 102 8.93 -5.58 7.09
N THR A 103 7.87 -5.34 6.32
CA THR A 103 7.61 -6.04 5.05
C THR A 103 8.72 -5.78 4.04
N TYR A 104 9.14 -4.53 3.91
CA TYR A 104 10.24 -4.16 3.01
C TYR A 104 11.53 -4.89 3.37
N ARG A 105 11.86 -5.10 4.66
CA ARG A 105 13.04 -5.88 5.06
C ARG A 105 12.89 -7.37 4.72
N GLU A 106 11.69 -7.93 4.87
CA GLU A 106 11.43 -9.36 4.74
C GLU A 106 11.24 -9.86 3.30
N ILE A 107 10.92 -9.00 2.33
CA ILE A 107 10.70 -9.44 0.95
C ILE A 107 11.95 -10.15 0.41
N SER A 108 11.82 -11.40 -0.01
CA SER A 108 12.92 -12.20 -0.55
C SER A 108 13.12 -11.93 -2.05
N SER A 109 13.64 -10.76 -2.40
CA SER A 109 14.09 -10.45 -3.77
C SER A 109 15.32 -9.55 -3.73
N GLN A 110 15.92 -9.31 -4.90
CA GLN A 110 17.07 -8.42 -5.00
C GLN A 110 16.66 -6.99 -4.61
N GLN A 111 17.58 -6.26 -3.99
CA GLN A 111 17.36 -4.90 -3.51
C GLN A 111 16.77 -3.99 -4.61
N SER A 112 17.33 -4.06 -5.83
CA SER A 112 16.86 -3.31 -7.00
C SER A 112 15.41 -3.56 -7.40
N ASP A 113 14.87 -4.74 -7.10
CA ASP A 113 13.49 -5.09 -7.43
C ASP A 113 12.53 -4.54 -6.37
N LYS A 114 12.92 -4.65 -5.10
CA LYS A 114 12.17 -4.15 -3.95
C LYS A 114 12.06 -2.64 -3.96
N ASP A 115 13.14 -1.96 -4.36
CA ASP A 115 13.24 -0.50 -4.43
C ASP A 115 12.29 0.11 -5.45
N LYS A 116 11.89 -0.65 -6.47
CA LYS A 116 10.93 -0.23 -7.50
C LYS A 116 9.48 -0.45 -7.10
N MET A 117 9.21 -1.20 -6.04
CA MET A 117 7.86 -1.39 -5.55
C MET A 117 7.33 -0.06 -5.01
N THR A 118 6.05 0.22 -5.23
CA THR A 118 5.42 1.40 -4.63
C THR A 118 5.22 1.19 -3.14
N VAL A 119 5.18 2.28 -2.38
CA VAL A 119 4.91 2.22 -0.93
C VAL A 119 3.60 1.50 -0.66
N SER A 120 2.54 1.80 -1.42
CA SER A 120 1.22 1.16 -1.27
C SER A 120 1.22 -0.33 -1.62
N GLN A 121 2.05 -0.78 -2.56
CA GLN A 121 2.20 -2.22 -2.86
C GLN A 121 2.80 -2.96 -1.68
N VAL A 122 3.89 -2.43 -1.11
CA VAL A 122 4.53 -3.03 0.07
C VAL A 122 3.61 -2.97 1.28
N ALA A 123 2.90 -1.85 1.49
CA ALA A 123 1.90 -1.71 2.53
C ALA A 123 0.80 -2.78 2.42
N MET A 124 0.22 -2.96 1.23
CA MET A 124 -0.81 -3.98 1.00
C MET A 124 -0.30 -5.39 1.29
N LEU A 125 0.91 -5.74 0.80
CA LEU A 125 1.52 -7.05 1.07
C LEU A 125 1.70 -7.29 2.57
N GLY A 126 2.19 -6.28 3.29
CA GLY A 126 2.41 -6.35 4.73
C GLY A 126 1.12 -6.49 5.52
N VAL A 127 0.12 -5.68 5.20
CA VAL A 127 -1.20 -5.71 5.87
C VAL A 127 -1.89 -7.05 5.62
N ALA A 128 -1.90 -7.55 4.39
CA ALA A 128 -2.49 -8.84 4.05
C ALA A 128 -1.76 -10.01 4.74
N LYS A 129 -0.43 -9.93 4.86
CA LYS A 129 0.38 -10.92 5.58
C LYS A 129 0.13 -10.89 7.10
N LYS A 130 0.04 -9.69 7.69
CA LYS A 130 -0.15 -9.49 9.14
C LYS A 130 -1.56 -9.80 9.61
N TYR A 131 -2.55 -9.56 8.76
CA TYR A 131 -3.97 -9.73 9.06
C TYR A 131 -4.66 -10.62 8.02
N PRO A 132 -4.26 -11.89 7.89
CA PRO A 132 -4.88 -12.80 6.94
C PRO A 132 -6.34 -13.05 7.30
N CYS A 133 -7.22 -13.03 6.30
CA CYS A 133 -8.57 -13.53 6.48
C CYS A 133 -8.54 -15.05 6.61
N GLN A 134 -9.30 -15.62 7.55
CA GLN A 134 -9.48 -17.06 7.59
C GLN A 134 -10.18 -17.49 6.31
N ALA A 135 -9.63 -18.52 5.63
CA ALA A 135 -10.34 -19.17 4.54
C ALA A 135 -11.62 -19.75 5.12
N ASP A 136 -12.76 -19.39 4.54
CA ASP A 136 -14.07 -19.81 4.97
C ASP A 136 -14.11 -21.34 5.08
N THR A 137 -14.04 -21.87 6.30
CA THR A 137 -13.96 -23.31 6.58
C THR A 137 -15.16 -24.06 6.02
N HIS A 138 -16.29 -23.36 5.84
CA HIS A 138 -17.50 -23.90 5.21
C HIS A 138 -17.34 -24.19 3.72
N ALA A 139 -16.60 -23.36 2.97
CA ALA A 139 -16.34 -23.61 1.55
C ALA A 139 -15.43 -24.83 1.36
N LYS A 140 -14.38 -24.95 2.18
CA LYS A 140 -13.49 -26.12 2.19
C LYS A 140 -14.19 -27.41 2.65
N GLN A 141 -15.09 -27.33 3.63
CA GLN A 141 -15.89 -28.49 4.05
C GLN A 141 -16.87 -28.95 2.97
N MET A 142 -17.53 -28.02 2.25
CA MET A 142 -18.40 -28.39 1.14
C MET A 142 -17.64 -28.97 -0.06
N GLU A 143 -16.45 -28.47 -0.40
CA GLU A 143 -15.59 -29.11 -1.42
C GLU A 143 -15.16 -30.52 -1.00
N HIS A 144 -14.78 -30.71 0.27
CA HIS A 144 -14.41 -32.04 0.78
C HIS A 144 -15.60 -33.00 0.81
N MET A 145 -16.81 -32.54 1.16
CA MET A 145 -18.01 -33.37 1.12
C MET A 145 -18.46 -33.69 -0.33
N ALA A 146 -18.32 -32.75 -1.26
CA ALA A 146 -18.58 -32.99 -2.69
C ALA A 146 -17.61 -34.03 -3.28
N SER A 147 -16.34 -34.00 -2.87
CA SER A 147 -15.35 -35.02 -3.23
C SER A 147 -15.65 -36.41 -2.66
N LEU A 148 -16.30 -36.51 -1.50
CA LEU A 148 -16.66 -37.79 -0.88
C LEU A 148 -17.97 -38.37 -1.40
N LEU A 149 -18.85 -37.54 -1.96
CA LEU A 149 -20.15 -37.95 -2.53
C LEU A 149 -20.10 -38.18 -4.05
N GLY A 150 -18.96 -37.91 -4.70
CA GLY A 150 -18.75 -38.04 -6.14
C GLY A 150 -18.15 -39.38 -6.60
N ASN A 151 -17.98 -40.36 -5.71
CA ASN A 151 -17.55 -41.73 -6.03
C ASN A 151 -18.65 -42.74 -5.69
#